data_AF-A0A7W5SEK8-F1
#
_entry.id   AF-A0A7W5SEK8-F1
#
_cell.length_a   1.000
_cell.length_b   1.000
_cell.length_c   1.000
_cell.angle_alpha   90.00
_cell.angle_beta   90.00
_cell.angle_gamma   90.00
#
_symmetry.space_group_name_H-M   'P 1'
#
loop_
_entity.id
_entity.type
_entity.pdbx_description
1 polymer ?
#
loop_
_entity_poly.entity_id
_entity_poly.type
_entity_poly.pdbx_seq_one_letter_code
_entity_poly.pdbx_strand_id
1 'polypeptide(L)'
;MYRYISILPPSGWNTLSDTERLIAFLKEQPELKQRNAMSFGAADDRPWVEIAVLKANSPDSWASDGLFNPQFNRVEMVCSDNEPRQWYEELAARIAEFLQWDAVEEYGSDR
;
A
#
# COMPACT_ATOMS: atom_id res chain seq x y z
N MET A 1 -17.71 1.33 6.10
CA MET A 1 -17.01 0.03 6.01
C MET A 1 -15.70 0.29 5.30
N TYR A 2 -14.64 -0.42 5.67
CA TYR A 2 -13.31 -0.25 5.06
C TYR A 2 -13.01 -1.43 4.16
N ARG A 3 -12.23 -1.18 3.11
CA ARG A 3 -11.69 -2.22 2.23
C ARG A 3 -10.18 -2.19 2.32
N TYR A 4 -9.58 -3.37 2.20
CA TYR A 4 -8.14 -3.57 2.18
C TYR A 4 -7.70 -4.07 0.80
N ILE A 5 -6.67 -3.45 0.26
CA ILE A 5 -5.99 -3.93 -0.95
C ILE A 5 -4.52 -4.12 -0.58
N SER A 6 -4.05 -5.35 -0.70
CA SER A 6 -2.70 -5.76 -0.37
C SER A 6 -1.91 -5.93 -1.65
N ILE A 7 -0.77 -5.26 -1.77
CA ILE A 7 0.13 -5.38 -2.91
C ILE A 7 1.34 -6.20 -2.48
N LEU A 8 1.49 -7.37 -3.10
CA LEU A 8 2.36 -8.44 -2.63
C LEU A 8 3.35 -8.86 -3.73
N PRO A 9 4.60 -9.18 -3.37
CA PRO A 9 5.57 -9.69 -4.31
C PRO A 9 5.13 -11.04 -4.90
N PRO A 10 5.47 -11.33 -6.16
CA PRO A 10 5.07 -12.57 -6.84
C PRO A 10 5.71 -13.83 -6.23
N SER A 11 6.81 -13.66 -5.48
CA SER A 11 7.58 -14.74 -4.88
C SER A 11 7.61 -14.63 -3.36
N GLY A 12 6.43 -14.80 -2.73
CA GLY A 12 6.29 -14.97 -1.28
C GLY A 12 6.76 -13.79 -0.41
N TRP A 13 6.47 -13.86 0.89
CA TRP A 13 6.73 -12.78 1.84
C TRP A 13 8.22 -12.44 2.04
N ASN A 14 9.15 -13.28 1.61
CA ASN A 14 10.59 -13.06 1.77
C ASN A 14 11.22 -12.21 0.66
N THR A 15 10.47 -11.89 -0.40
CA THR A 15 10.94 -11.01 -1.45
C THR A 15 10.92 -9.56 -0.99
N LEU A 16 12.11 -8.98 -0.88
CA LEU A 16 12.33 -7.61 -0.42
C LEU A 16 12.53 -6.66 -1.60
N SER A 17 11.94 -5.48 -1.52
CA SER A 17 12.13 -4.37 -2.45
C SER A 17 12.68 -3.14 -1.74
N ASP A 18 13.27 -2.24 -2.53
CA ASP A 18 13.91 -1.01 -2.06
C ASP A 18 12.87 0.05 -1.72
N THR A 19 12.86 0.49 -0.46
CA THR A 19 11.88 1.47 0.02
C THR A 19 12.04 2.82 -0.64
N GLU A 20 13.27 3.32 -0.81
CA GLU A 20 13.50 4.67 -1.33
C GLU A 20 12.90 4.84 -2.73
N ARG A 21 13.05 3.81 -3.58
CA ARG A 21 12.46 3.76 -4.92
C ARG A 21 10.93 3.85 -4.88
N LEU A 22 10.27 3.12 -3.99
CA LEU A 22 8.81 3.20 -3.85
C LEU A 22 8.38 4.57 -3.29
N ILE A 23 9.06 5.08 -2.27
CA ILE A 23 8.73 6.38 -1.67
C ILE A 23 8.87 7.51 -2.71
N ALA A 24 9.91 7.48 -3.54
CA ALA A 24 10.08 8.44 -4.63
C ALA A 24 8.91 8.39 -5.63
N PHE A 25 8.53 7.20 -6.07
CA PHE A 25 7.38 7.00 -6.96
C PHE A 25 6.06 7.51 -6.37
N LEU A 26 5.79 7.20 -5.09
CA LEU A 26 4.56 7.64 -4.42
C LEU A 26 4.51 9.16 -4.23
N LYS A 27 5.65 9.82 -4.04
CA LYS A 27 5.74 11.30 -3.96
C LYS A 27 5.43 12.01 -5.28
N GLU A 28 5.62 11.33 -6.40
CA GLU A 28 5.31 11.87 -7.73
C GLU A 28 3.81 11.80 -8.05
N GLN A 29 3.02 11.08 -7.26
CA GLN A 29 1.57 10.96 -7.46
C GLN A 29 0.84 12.19 -6.85
N PRO A 30 0.19 13.04 -7.66
CA PRO A 30 -0.46 14.25 -7.17
C PRO A 30 -1.66 13.98 -6.25
N GLU A 31 -2.23 12.77 -6.31
CA GLU A 31 -3.32 12.34 -5.45
C GLU A 31 -2.89 11.87 -4.05
N LEU A 32 -1.58 11.76 -3.79
CA LEU A 32 -1.04 11.28 -2.53
C LEU A 32 -0.31 12.38 -1.75
N LYS A 33 -0.40 12.30 -0.43
CA LYS A 33 0.34 13.12 0.52
C LYS A 33 1.08 12.22 1.49
N GLN A 34 2.39 12.38 1.58
CA GLN A 34 3.19 11.64 2.55
C GLN A 34 2.78 12.04 3.98
N ARG A 35 2.53 11.04 4.83
CA ARG A 35 2.13 11.22 6.24
C ARG A 35 3.31 10.97 7.17
N ASN A 36 4.10 9.94 6.91
CA ASN A 36 5.37 9.65 7.59
C ASN A 36 6.36 8.96 6.63
N ALA A 37 7.48 8.46 7.14
CA ALA A 37 8.52 7.86 6.31
C ALA A 37 8.06 6.63 5.52
N MET A 38 7.06 5.91 6.01
CA MET A 38 6.55 4.65 5.45
C MET A 38 5.06 4.70 5.12
N SER A 39 4.41 5.87 5.14
CA SER A 39 2.98 5.97 4.85
C SER A 39 2.57 7.22 4.10
N PHE A 40 1.53 7.06 3.30
CA PHE A 40 0.87 8.09 2.52
C PHE A 40 -0.62 8.05 2.82
N GLY A 41 -1.29 9.16 2.57
CA GLY A 41 -2.74 9.16 2.47
C GLY A 41 -3.19 10.00 1.30
N ALA A 42 -4.49 10.09 1.12
CA ALA A 42 -5.09 10.98 0.15
C ALA A 42 -4.59 12.43 0.32
N ALA A 43 -4.30 13.07 -0.81
CA ALA A 43 -4.22 14.52 -0.92
C ALA A 43 -5.62 15.16 -0.71
N ASP A 44 -5.66 16.49 -0.57
CA ASP A 44 -6.90 17.21 -0.36
C ASP A 44 -7.85 17.00 -1.58
N ASP A 45 -9.16 16.91 -1.32
CA ASP A 45 -10.22 16.66 -2.32
C ASP A 45 -10.14 15.32 -3.09
N ARG A 46 -9.37 14.34 -2.59
CA ARG A 46 -9.32 12.97 -3.13
C ARG A 46 -10.08 11.98 -2.23
N PRO A 47 -10.55 10.85 -2.80
CA PRO A 47 -11.13 9.79 -2.00
C PRO A 47 -10.19 9.36 -0.88
N TRP A 48 -10.73 9.11 0.31
CA TRP A 48 -9.92 8.76 1.46
C TRP A 48 -9.23 7.42 1.23
N VAL A 49 -7.90 7.43 1.37
CA VAL A 49 -7.03 6.26 1.34
C VAL A 49 -5.89 6.47 2.32
N GLU A 50 -5.47 5.39 2.97
CA GLU A 50 -4.21 5.29 3.69
C GLU A 50 -3.37 4.17 3.06
N ILE A 51 -2.11 4.47 2.77
CA ILE A 51 -1.15 3.54 2.19
C ILE A 51 -0.03 3.35 3.20
N ALA A 52 0.24 2.11 3.59
CA ALA A 52 1.33 1.75 4.48
C ALA A 52 2.33 0.83 3.76
N VAL A 53 3.61 1.20 3.80
CA VAL A 53 4.72 0.38 3.32
C VAL A 53 5.22 -0.45 4.52
N LEU A 54 5.15 -1.77 4.41
CA LEU A 54 5.35 -2.69 5.52
C LEU A 54 6.52 -3.65 5.27
N LYS A 55 7.25 -3.97 6.35
CA LYS A 55 8.15 -5.10 6.39
C LYS A 55 7.55 -6.21 7.26
N ALA A 56 7.07 -7.24 6.59
CA ALA A 56 6.67 -8.50 7.21
C ALA A 56 7.88 -9.20 7.83
N ASN A 57 7.72 -9.65 9.07
CA ASN A 57 8.70 -10.53 9.72
C ASN A 57 8.30 -12.01 9.60
N SER A 58 7.04 -12.29 9.24
CA SER A 58 6.51 -13.63 8.97
C SER A 58 5.28 -13.54 8.06
N PRO A 59 4.76 -14.66 7.53
CA PRO A 59 3.53 -14.70 6.75
C PRO A 59 2.26 -14.24 7.48
N ASP A 60 2.32 -13.94 8.77
CA ASP A 60 1.16 -13.55 9.58
C ASP A 60 1.44 -12.30 10.44
N SER A 61 2.63 -11.70 10.30
CA SER A 61 3.09 -10.59 11.15
C SER A 61 3.48 -9.40 10.29
N TRP A 62 2.56 -8.44 10.20
CA TRP A 62 2.70 -7.20 9.46
C TRP A 62 2.43 -6.02 10.40
N ALA A 63 3.47 -5.27 10.72
CA ALA A 63 3.35 -4.03 11.48
C ALA A 63 4.29 -2.99 10.89
N SER A 64 3.86 -1.73 10.90
CA SER A 64 4.74 -0.59 10.67
C SER A 64 4.65 0.30 11.89
N ASP A 65 5.80 0.69 12.42
CA ASP A 65 5.96 1.70 13.45
C ASP A 65 6.06 3.12 12.84
N GLY A 66 5.91 3.25 11.52
CA GLY A 66 6.06 4.49 10.77
C GLY A 66 7.51 4.97 10.63
N LEU A 67 8.48 4.23 11.18
CA LEU A 67 9.91 4.52 11.02
C LEU A 67 10.41 3.98 9.70
N PHE A 68 11.40 4.67 9.12
CA PHE A 68 11.98 4.26 7.85
C PHE A 68 12.61 2.86 7.94
N ASN A 69 12.25 1.98 7.01
CA ASN A 69 12.92 0.72 6.78
C ASN A 69 13.52 0.74 5.37
N PRO A 70 14.80 0.41 5.16
CA PRO A 70 15.39 0.41 3.82
C PRO A 70 14.75 -0.61 2.87
N GLN A 71 14.10 -1.63 3.42
CA GLN A 71 13.48 -2.69 2.64
C GLN A 71 12.07 -3.00 3.14
N PHE A 72 11.21 -3.39 2.21
CA PHE A 72 9.83 -3.77 2.47
C PHE A 72 9.44 -4.96 1.59
N ASN A 73 8.33 -5.62 1.92
CA ASN A 73 7.82 -6.80 1.20
C ASN A 73 6.30 -6.81 1.11
N ARG A 74 5.63 -5.72 1.50
CA ARG A 74 4.17 -5.58 1.46
C ARG A 74 3.78 -4.11 1.42
N VAL A 75 2.76 -3.77 0.65
CA VAL A 75 2.10 -2.46 0.70
C VAL A 75 0.62 -2.68 0.97
N GLU A 76 0.09 -2.02 1.99
CA GLU A 76 -1.32 -2.06 2.32
C GLU A 76 -2.01 -0.76 1.95
N MET A 77 -3.17 -0.87 1.33
CA MET A 77 -4.07 0.24 1.08
C MET A 77 -5.36 0.01 1.86
N VAL A 78 -5.71 0.97 2.72
CA VAL A 78 -6.99 1.03 3.41
C VAL A 78 -7.82 2.11 2.75
N CYS A 79 -8.99 1.75 2.23
CA CYS A 79 -9.85 2.66 1.50
C CYS A 79 -11.31 2.60 1.98
N SER A 80 -12.08 3.62 1.62
CA SER A 80 -13.51 3.69 1.88
C SER A 80 -14.26 2.74 0.94
N ASP A 81 -15.15 1.92 1.49
CA ASP A 81 -16.04 1.07 0.68
C ASP A 81 -17.19 1.86 0.02
N ASN A 82 -17.36 3.14 0.40
CA ASN A 82 -18.44 4.01 -0.07
C ASN A 82 -18.01 4.97 -1.20
N GLU A 83 -16.74 4.94 -1.59
CA GLU A 83 -16.15 5.84 -2.59
C GLU A 83 -15.85 5.08 -3.89
N PRO A 84 -15.48 5.76 -5.00
CA PRO A 84 -15.38 5.12 -6.31
C PRO A 84 -14.36 3.99 -6.32
N ARG A 85 -14.85 2.74 -6.35
CA ARG A 85 -14.05 1.51 -6.37
C ARG A 85 -12.92 1.55 -7.41
N GLN A 86 -13.26 1.99 -8.62
CA GLN A 86 -12.32 2.06 -9.74
C GLN A 86 -11.10 2.93 -9.43
N TRP A 87 -11.26 4.01 -8.66
CA TRP A 87 -10.14 4.90 -8.32
C TRP A 87 -9.10 4.18 -7.45
N TYR A 88 -9.55 3.39 -6.47
CA TYR A 88 -8.65 2.61 -5.62
C TYR A 88 -7.97 1.47 -6.38
N GLU A 89 -8.70 0.79 -7.26
CA GLU A 89 -8.15 -0.28 -8.11
C GLU A 89 -7.08 0.26 -9.07
N GLU A 90 -7.32 1.42 -9.70
CA GLU A 90 -6.34 2.06 -10.58
C GLU A 90 -5.08 2.50 -9.82
N LEU A 91 -5.24 3.04 -8.62
CA LEU A 91 -4.11 3.41 -7.76
C LEU A 91 -3.31 2.18 -7.33
N ALA A 92 -3.99 1.11 -6.91
CA ALA A 92 -3.36 -0.14 -6.53
C ALA A 92 -2.62 -0.77 -7.72
N ALA A 93 -3.24 -0.77 -8.91
CA ALA A 93 -2.65 -1.27 -10.15
C ALA A 93 -1.37 -0.50 -10.54
N ARG A 94 -1.37 0.83 -10.43
CA ARG A 94 -0.16 1.64 -10.71
C ARG A 94 1.01 1.28 -9.78
N ILE A 95 0.73 1.10 -8.48
CA ILE A 95 1.75 0.73 -7.50
C ILE A 95 2.24 -0.71 -7.77
N ALA A 96 1.32 -1.64 -8.03
CA ALA A 96 1.64 -3.02 -8.36
C ALA A 96 2.48 -3.14 -9.64
N GLU A 97 2.12 -2.42 -10.71
CA GLU A 97 2.87 -2.38 -11.96
C GLU A 97 4.28 -1.83 -11.77
N PHE A 98 4.43 -0.73 -11.02
CA PHE A 98 5.74 -0.15 -10.71
C PHE A 98 6.66 -1.15 -9.98
N LEU A 99 6.09 -1.95 -9.08
CA LEU A 99 6.80 -2.96 -8.30
C LEU A 99 6.95 -4.30 -9.02
N GLN A 100 6.22 -4.53 -10.11
CA GLN A 100 6.03 -5.83 -10.75
C GLN A 100 5.44 -6.87 -9.77
N TRP A 101 4.49 -6.42 -8.96
CA TRP A 101 3.80 -7.17 -7.88
C TRP A 101 2.33 -7.37 -8.22
N ASP A 102 1.63 -8.15 -7.40
CA ASP A 102 0.20 -8.43 -7.56
C ASP A 102 -0.61 -7.64 -6.53
N ALA A 103 -1.71 -7.02 -6.95
CA ALA A 103 -2.70 -6.40 -6.06
C ALA A 103 -3.82 -7.40 -5.75
N VAL A 104 -4.09 -7.64 -4.46
CA VAL A 104 -5.07 -8.59 -3.96
C VAL A 104 -6.06 -7.84 -3.08
N GLU A 105 -7.35 -7.90 -3.41
CA GLU A 105 -8.40 -7.39 -2.52
C GLU A 105 -8.58 -8.36 -1.35
N GLU A 106 -8.34 -7.88 -0.13
CA GLU A 106 -8.72 -8.59 1.07
C GLU A 106 -10.14 -8.14 1.44
N TYR A 107 -11.12 -8.99 1.12
CA TYR A 107 -12.42 -8.90 1.76
C TYR A 107 -12.18 -9.28 3.20
N GLY A 108 -12.41 -8.37 4.14
CA GLY A 108 -12.50 -8.72 5.54
C GLY A 108 -13.54 -9.83 5.66
N SER A 109 -13.10 -11.08 5.75
CA SER A 109 -13.97 -12.16 6.19
C SER A 109 -14.45 -11.69 7.55
N ASP A 110 -15.76 -11.52 7.70
CA ASP A 110 -16.36 -11.50 9.03
C ASP A 110 -15.71 -12.65 9.81
N ARG A 111 -15.07 -12.26 10.91
CA ARG A 111 -14.61 -13.04 12.06
C ARG A 111 -14.76 -14.57 12.00
#